data_AF-A0A0G4N4F2-F1
#
_entry.id   AF-A0A0G4N4F2-F1
#
_cell.length_a   1.000
_cell.length_b   1.000
_cell.length_c   1.000
_cell.angle_alpha   90.00
_cell.angle_beta   90.00
_cell.angle_gamma   90.00
#
_symmetry.space_group_name_H-M   'P 1'
#
loop_
_entity.id
_entity.type
_entity.pdbx_description
1 polymer ?
#
loop_
_entity_poly.entity_id
_entity_poly.type
_entity_poly.pdbx_seq_one_letter_code
_entity_poly.pdbx_strand_id
1 'polypeptide(L)'
;MSSIWSGSAAYWPAAASVLSWRNLAVLFAVANLKSLPFMWFLRFLRAFVRRLTDRAPRKLLSPRCLFLPAISATRSPALECDYNLHKSNSTYFTDMDMSRGNFSLVLFSKPFNPIPGPRHFTMILGGTTCTWRREIKPYQAYELWTRIISWDDKWLYVVTHFVRANKFKPADRSTTMSTQQKIILITGANTGLGLELVRNLLQTGTPYSIIIGSRSLDNATKAITQLTSEFPSMSSTLHSVQIDVADDASIEKAAAWVQDKFGKLDTLVNNAGTQLDQQISLGKLSVREAWNKTWDVNTTGAHIVTMTFVPLLLFSDDPRIIFIASGTSTLTGSENLAMPFNQPPAKGWPKATNLMFDLPAYRCSKTGMNMLMREWHRTLGSDGVKVWCVSPGFLATGLGGYSDSKKGHGALDPSVGATLIRKVVEGEKDGDAGKIISLQGIQPW
;
A
#
# COMPACT_ATOMS: atom_id res chain seq x y z
N MET A 1 10.60 73.65 -23.69
CA MET A 1 10.38 72.17 -23.69
C MET A 1 8.89 71.83 -23.83
N SER A 2 8.20 72.49 -24.77
CA SER A 2 6.75 72.35 -25.00
C SER A 2 6.43 71.87 -26.43
N SER A 3 7.40 71.29 -27.15
CA SER A 3 7.27 71.04 -28.60
C SER A 3 7.60 69.61 -29.06
N ILE A 4 7.50 68.59 -28.20
CA ILE A 4 7.62 67.19 -28.65
C ILE A 4 6.25 66.52 -28.88
N TRP A 5 5.15 67.18 -28.51
CA TRP A 5 3.78 66.62 -28.60
C TRP A 5 2.88 67.31 -29.64
N SER A 6 3.43 68.06 -30.60
CA SER A 6 2.64 68.81 -31.59
C SER A 6 2.54 68.12 -32.95
N GLY A 7 2.46 66.80 -32.98
CA GLY A 7 2.22 66.04 -34.22
C GLY A 7 1.61 64.68 -33.91
N SER A 8 0.45 64.40 -34.53
CA SER A 8 -0.34 63.15 -34.50
C SER A 8 -1.52 63.02 -33.52
N ALA A 9 -2.11 64.11 -33.04
CA ALA A 9 -3.40 64.06 -32.33
C ALA A 9 -4.64 64.00 -33.27
N ALA A 10 -4.57 63.29 -34.40
CA ALA A 10 -5.65 63.25 -35.41
C ALA A 10 -6.21 61.85 -35.73
N TYR A 11 -5.69 60.79 -35.09
CA TYR A 11 -6.27 59.45 -35.21
C TYR A 11 -6.26 58.82 -33.80
N TRP A 12 -7.39 58.22 -33.38
CA TRP A 12 -7.68 57.62 -32.05
C TRP A 12 -8.22 58.52 -30.90
N PRO A 13 -9.42 59.12 -31.04
CA PRO A 13 -10.15 59.71 -29.90
C PRO A 13 -10.47 58.67 -28.80
N ALA A 14 -10.68 57.41 -29.19
CA ALA A 14 -11.02 56.32 -28.29
C ALA A 14 -9.82 55.78 -27.48
N ALA A 15 -8.60 55.80 -28.03
CA ALA A 15 -7.42 55.34 -27.27
C ALA A 15 -6.93 56.40 -26.27
N ALA A 16 -7.07 57.69 -26.61
CA ALA A 16 -6.69 58.80 -25.74
C ALA A 16 -7.54 58.84 -24.45
N SER A 17 -8.82 58.45 -24.49
CA SER A 17 -9.67 58.38 -23.30
C SER A 17 -9.30 57.21 -22.38
N VAL A 18 -8.92 56.05 -22.94
CA VAL A 18 -8.42 54.89 -22.18
C VAL A 18 -7.04 55.14 -21.55
N LEU A 19 -6.20 55.97 -22.18
CA LEU A 19 -4.87 56.34 -21.69
C LEU A 19 -4.86 57.56 -20.75
N SER A 20 -6.02 58.01 -20.26
CA SER A 20 -6.05 59.06 -19.23
C SER A 20 -5.32 58.59 -17.97
N TRP A 21 -4.63 59.49 -17.27
CA TRP A 21 -3.90 59.17 -16.02
C TRP A 21 -4.77 58.44 -14.99
N ARG A 22 -6.06 58.81 -14.89
CA ARG A 22 -7.04 58.16 -14.02
C ARG A 22 -7.25 56.69 -14.41
N ASN A 23 -7.43 56.41 -15.70
CA ASN A 23 -7.62 55.05 -16.21
C ASN A 23 -6.35 54.22 -16.06
N LEU A 24 -5.17 54.80 -16.32
CA LEU A 24 -3.89 54.14 -16.08
C LEU A 24 -3.66 53.81 -14.60
N ALA A 25 -4.00 54.73 -13.68
CA ALA A 25 -3.91 54.48 -12.25
C ALA A 25 -4.86 53.37 -11.79
N VAL A 26 -6.10 53.34 -12.31
CA VAL A 26 -7.05 52.26 -12.02
C VAL A 26 -6.56 50.93 -12.59
N LEU A 27 -6.09 50.89 -13.83
CA LEU A 27 -5.51 49.68 -14.44
C LEU A 27 -4.30 49.17 -13.65
N PHE A 28 -3.44 50.07 -13.18
CA PHE A 28 -2.30 49.72 -12.34
C PHE A 28 -2.74 49.15 -10.98
N ALA A 29 -3.75 49.76 -10.34
CA ALA A 29 -4.31 49.27 -9.09
C ALA A 29 -4.96 47.89 -9.25
N VAL A 30 -5.71 47.67 -10.34
CA VAL A 30 -6.32 46.37 -10.66
C VAL A 30 -5.26 45.31 -10.96
N ALA A 31 -4.22 45.64 -11.73
CA ALA A 31 -3.11 44.73 -12.00
C ALA A 31 -2.35 44.34 -10.72
N ASN A 32 -2.32 45.23 -9.72
CA ASN A 32 -1.67 45.01 -8.43
C ASN A 32 -2.66 44.81 -7.27
N LEU A 33 -3.89 44.38 -7.56
CA LEU A 33 -4.94 44.22 -6.55
C LEU A 33 -4.49 43.34 -5.37
N LYS A 34 -3.65 42.34 -5.61
CA LYS A 34 -3.06 41.47 -4.58
C LYS A 34 -2.24 42.23 -3.53
N SER A 35 -1.62 43.34 -3.93
CA SER A 35 -0.65 44.12 -3.14
C SER A 35 -1.26 45.39 -2.52
N LEU A 36 -2.53 45.69 -2.77
CA LEU A 36 -3.20 46.84 -2.16
C LEU A 36 -3.38 46.64 -0.64
N PRO A 37 -3.47 47.73 0.14
CA PRO A 37 -3.76 47.66 1.57
C PRO A 37 -4.99 46.78 1.86
N PHE A 38 -4.97 46.06 2.97
CA PHE A 38 -6.02 45.12 3.43
C PHE A 38 -6.28 43.88 2.56
N MET A 39 -5.80 43.83 1.32
CA MET A 39 -6.08 42.71 0.42
C MET A 39 -5.46 41.39 0.91
N TRP A 40 -4.36 41.44 1.64
CA TRP A 40 -3.84 40.27 2.35
C TRP A 40 -4.83 39.71 3.36
N PHE A 41 -5.38 40.55 4.24
CA PHE A 41 -6.37 40.15 5.25
C PHE A 41 -7.64 39.60 4.61
N LEU A 42 -8.14 40.24 3.54
CA LEU A 42 -9.32 39.77 2.82
C LEU A 42 -9.09 38.40 2.17
N ARG A 43 -7.92 38.19 1.57
CA ARG A 43 -7.54 36.88 1.00
C ARG A 43 -7.46 35.81 2.08
N PHE A 44 -6.87 36.12 3.23
CA PHE A 44 -6.76 35.21 4.36
C PHE A 44 -8.14 34.85 4.93
N LEU A 45 -8.97 35.86 5.24
CA LEU A 45 -10.32 35.68 5.76
C LEU A 45 -11.20 34.88 4.79
N ARG A 46 -11.09 35.14 3.48
CA ARG A 46 -11.81 34.37 2.46
C ARG A 46 -11.42 32.89 2.49
N ALA A 47 -10.14 32.57 2.62
CA ALA A 47 -9.68 31.18 2.74
C ALA A 47 -10.21 30.54 4.04
N PHE A 48 -10.18 31.28 5.14
CA PHE A 48 -10.68 30.86 6.44
C PHE A 48 -12.18 30.54 6.42
N VAL A 49 -13.01 31.49 5.98
CA VAL A 49 -14.46 31.34 5.85
C VAL A 49 -14.78 30.15 4.95
N ARG A 50 -14.17 30.09 3.75
CA ARG A 50 -14.41 28.99 2.80
C ARG A 50 -14.20 27.63 3.46
N ARG A 51 -13.14 27.43 4.26
CA ARG A 51 -12.82 26.15 4.88
C ARG A 51 -13.73 25.80 6.05
N LEU A 52 -14.17 26.78 6.85
CA LEU A 52 -15.14 26.53 7.92
C LEU A 52 -16.54 26.26 7.40
N THR A 53 -16.90 26.82 6.24
CA THR A 53 -18.21 26.63 5.62
C THR A 53 -18.28 25.46 4.63
N ASP A 54 -17.13 24.85 4.29
CA ASP A 54 -17.07 23.76 3.30
C ASP A 54 -17.76 22.51 3.86
N ARG A 55 -18.93 22.18 3.32
CA ARG A 55 -19.73 21.00 3.70
C ARG A 55 -19.49 19.81 2.78
N ALA A 56 -18.48 19.86 1.90
CA ALA A 56 -18.19 18.76 1.00
C ALA A 56 -18.02 17.44 1.79
N PRO A 57 -18.67 16.34 1.37
CA PRO A 57 -18.55 15.07 2.05
C PRO A 57 -17.06 14.69 2.09
N ARG A 58 -16.56 14.36 3.28
CA ARG A 58 -15.19 13.87 3.44
C ARG A 58 -15.05 12.61 2.59
N LYS A 59 -14.31 12.70 1.49
CA LYS A 59 -13.67 11.50 0.92
C LYS A 59 -12.94 10.83 2.09
N LEU A 60 -13.06 9.51 2.25
CA LEU A 60 -12.23 8.78 3.21
C LEU A 60 -10.76 9.00 2.79
N LEU A 61 -10.11 9.97 3.42
CA LEU A 61 -8.71 10.27 3.19
C LEU A 61 -7.91 9.26 4.00
N SER A 62 -7.16 8.41 3.32
CA SER A 62 -6.23 7.51 4.01
C SER A 62 -5.15 8.32 4.74
N PRO A 63 -4.50 7.78 5.78
CA PRO A 63 -3.41 8.46 6.48
C PRO A 63 -2.31 9.00 5.54
N ARG A 64 -2.14 8.41 4.35
CA ARG A 64 -1.16 8.86 3.35
C ARG A 64 -1.48 10.21 2.72
N CYS A 65 -2.73 10.63 2.74
CA CYS A 65 -3.11 11.95 2.26
C CYS A 65 -2.48 13.07 3.10
N LEU A 66 -1.97 12.78 4.30
CA LEU A 66 -1.29 13.73 5.19
C LEU A 66 -0.04 14.35 4.55
N PHE A 67 0.68 13.61 3.72
CA PHE A 67 1.92 14.05 3.07
C PHE A 67 1.68 14.63 1.66
N LEU A 68 0.44 14.62 1.17
CA LEU A 68 0.11 15.22 -0.11
C LEU A 68 0.14 16.75 0.00
N PRO A 69 0.64 17.45 -1.02
CA PRO A 69 0.71 18.91 -0.98
C PRO A 69 -0.68 19.53 -1.16
N ALA A 70 -1.00 20.51 -0.33
CA ALA A 70 -2.01 21.51 -0.69
C ALA A 70 -1.40 22.53 -1.65
N ILE A 71 -2.10 22.77 -2.74
CA ILE A 71 -1.62 23.60 -3.85
C ILE A 71 -2.43 24.88 -3.89
N SER A 72 -1.73 26.02 -3.90
CA SER A 72 -2.31 27.34 -4.13
C SER A 72 -1.62 28.01 -5.30
N ALA A 73 -2.37 28.59 -6.24
CA ALA A 73 -1.83 29.29 -7.40
C ALA A 73 -1.88 30.80 -7.20
N THR A 74 -0.85 31.51 -7.66
CA THR A 74 -0.77 32.99 -7.58
C THR A 74 0.16 33.55 -8.67
N ARG A 75 0.33 34.87 -8.68
CA ARG A 75 1.25 35.61 -9.54
C ARG A 75 2.07 36.59 -8.70
N SER A 76 3.14 37.13 -9.29
CA SER A 76 3.96 38.21 -8.70
C SER A 76 3.60 39.57 -9.34
N PRO A 77 2.65 40.35 -8.82
CA PRO A 77 2.39 41.70 -9.33
C PRO A 77 3.65 42.56 -9.33
N ALA A 78 3.65 43.64 -10.11
CA ALA A 78 4.78 44.56 -10.19
C ALA A 78 5.13 45.16 -8.81
N LEU A 79 4.13 45.43 -7.96
CA LEU A 79 4.34 45.94 -6.59
C LEU A 79 4.98 44.91 -5.63
N GLU A 80 5.12 43.64 -6.03
CA GLU A 80 5.88 42.65 -5.26
C GLU A 80 7.33 42.49 -5.75
N CYS A 81 7.70 43.17 -6.83
CA CYS A 81 9.03 43.10 -7.41
C CYS A 81 9.96 44.17 -6.81
N ASP A 82 11.24 43.84 -6.73
CA ASP A 82 12.29 44.79 -6.36
C ASP A 82 12.86 45.52 -7.59
N TYR A 83 13.92 46.31 -7.37
CA TYR A 83 14.56 47.11 -8.41
C TYR A 83 15.21 46.27 -9.53
N ASN A 84 15.46 44.97 -9.31
CA ASN A 84 15.98 44.06 -10.34
C ASN A 84 14.86 43.43 -11.18
N LEU A 85 13.61 43.87 -11.02
CA LEU A 85 12.45 43.37 -11.76
C LEU A 85 12.23 41.86 -11.56
N HIS A 86 12.47 41.37 -10.35
CA HIS A 86 11.99 40.06 -9.92
C HIS A 86 11.30 40.18 -8.57
N LYS A 87 10.52 39.17 -8.20
CA LYS A 87 9.85 39.10 -6.90
C LYS A 87 10.86 39.37 -5.77
N SER A 88 10.54 40.33 -4.93
CA SER A 88 11.36 40.71 -3.78
C SER A 88 11.42 39.56 -2.77
N ASN A 89 12.59 39.34 -2.15
CA ASN A 89 12.79 38.27 -1.18
C ASN A 89 11.77 38.29 -0.02
N SER A 90 11.35 39.47 0.43
CA SER A 90 10.36 39.63 1.50
C SER A 90 8.96 39.14 1.11
N THR A 91 8.57 39.31 -0.15
CA THR A 91 7.20 39.00 -0.61
C THR A 91 7.00 37.51 -0.87
N TYR A 92 8.06 36.68 -0.84
CA TYR A 92 7.93 35.22 -0.81
C TYR A 92 7.25 34.75 0.49
N PHE A 93 7.60 35.37 1.62
CA PHE A 93 7.02 35.01 2.92
C PHE A 93 5.52 35.29 2.96
N THR A 94 5.07 36.39 2.35
CA THR A 94 3.64 36.74 2.27
C THR A 94 2.79 35.65 1.60
N ASP A 95 3.27 35.07 0.50
CA ASP A 95 2.56 33.97 -0.18
C ASP A 95 2.68 32.65 0.58
N MET A 96 3.82 32.44 1.24
CA MET A 96 4.04 31.27 2.09
C MET A 96 3.10 31.27 3.31
N ASP A 97 2.88 32.41 3.95
CA ASP A 97 1.93 32.56 5.06
C ASP A 97 0.50 32.22 4.62
N MET A 98 0.10 32.74 3.45
CA MET A 98 -1.20 32.42 2.86
C MET A 98 -1.35 30.92 2.56
N SER A 99 -0.33 30.31 1.96
CA SER A 99 -0.36 28.89 1.58
C SER A 99 -0.34 27.97 2.80
N ARG A 100 0.52 28.26 3.78
CA ARG A 100 0.64 27.49 5.04
C ARG A 100 -0.56 27.69 5.95
N GLY A 101 -1.13 28.88 6.00
CA GLY A 101 -2.39 29.15 6.70
C GLY A 101 -3.55 28.36 6.11
N ASN A 102 -3.69 28.31 4.78
CA ASN A 102 -4.70 27.48 4.13
C ASN A 102 -4.47 25.98 4.39
N PHE A 103 -3.23 25.50 4.30
CA PHE A 103 -2.88 24.10 4.59
C PHE A 103 -3.18 23.71 6.05
N SER A 104 -2.85 24.60 6.98
CA SER A 104 -3.15 24.49 8.40
C SER A 104 -4.66 24.29 8.65
N LEU A 105 -5.50 25.05 7.96
CA LEU A 105 -6.96 24.89 8.04
C LEU A 105 -7.45 23.57 7.44
N VAL A 106 -6.81 23.06 6.38
CA VAL A 106 -7.16 21.75 5.80
C VAL A 106 -6.95 20.64 6.82
N LEU A 107 -5.83 20.67 7.56
CA LEU A 107 -5.48 19.63 8.52
C LEU A 107 -6.20 19.79 9.86
N PHE A 108 -6.30 21.02 10.36
CA PHE A 108 -6.65 21.30 11.75
C PHE A 108 -7.93 22.13 11.91
N SER A 109 -8.77 22.27 10.87
CA SER A 109 -10.03 23.02 10.95
C SER A 109 -10.96 22.57 12.09
N LYS A 110 -11.00 21.27 12.42
CA LYS A 110 -11.82 20.74 13.53
C LYS A 110 -11.29 21.08 14.92
N PRO A 111 -10.00 20.82 15.25
CA PRO A 111 -9.44 21.21 16.53
C PRO A 111 -9.17 22.72 16.64
N PHE A 112 -9.28 23.49 15.56
CA PHE A 112 -9.09 24.94 15.59
C PHE A 112 -10.15 25.59 16.50
N ASN A 113 -9.72 26.02 17.68
CA ASN A 113 -10.54 26.75 18.62
C ASN A 113 -9.89 28.10 18.92
N PRO A 114 -10.41 29.21 18.36
CA PRO A 114 -9.84 30.53 18.60
C PRO A 114 -10.07 31.03 20.04
N ILE A 115 -10.94 30.37 20.81
CA ILE A 115 -11.26 30.74 22.19
C ILE A 115 -10.31 30.01 23.16
N PRO A 116 -9.63 30.73 24.08
CA PRO A 116 -8.81 30.10 25.11
C PRO A 116 -9.61 29.11 25.98
N GLY A 117 -9.05 27.92 26.23
CA GLY A 117 -9.69 26.84 26.99
C GLY A 117 -8.94 25.51 26.88
N PRO A 118 -9.43 24.43 27.51
CA PRO A 118 -8.72 23.14 27.58
C PRO A 118 -8.57 22.41 26.22
N ARG A 119 -9.28 22.86 25.18
CA ARG A 119 -9.13 22.40 23.78
C ARG A 119 -8.59 23.50 22.86
N HIS A 120 -7.95 24.53 23.42
CA HIS A 120 -7.36 25.61 22.62
C HIS A 120 -6.14 25.08 21.87
N PHE A 121 -6.16 25.21 20.54
CA PHE A 121 -5.06 24.84 19.68
C PHE A 121 -4.77 26.01 18.74
N THR A 122 -3.54 26.52 18.81
CA THR A 122 -3.04 27.56 17.91
C THR A 122 -1.74 27.08 17.27
N MET A 123 -1.58 27.35 15.98
CA MET A 123 -0.33 27.12 15.27
C MET A 123 0.43 28.43 15.18
N ILE A 124 1.58 28.47 15.83
CA ILE A 124 2.48 29.61 15.82
C ILE A 124 3.71 29.23 15.01
N LEU A 125 4.19 30.15 14.18
CA LEU A 125 5.42 29.97 13.43
C LEU A 125 6.61 29.92 14.41
N GLY A 126 7.26 28.77 14.53
CA GLY A 126 8.46 28.61 15.37
C GLY A 126 9.76 29.05 14.70
N GLY A 127 9.85 28.90 13.38
CA GLY A 127 11.04 29.27 12.60
C GLY A 127 10.80 29.09 11.10
N THR A 128 11.53 29.84 10.28
CA THR A 128 11.43 29.72 8.82
C THR A 128 12.80 29.88 8.17
N THR A 129 13.03 29.08 7.13
CA THR A 129 14.19 29.22 6.23
C THR A 129 13.68 29.18 4.81
N CYS A 130 14.29 29.98 3.93
CA CYS A 130 13.96 30.04 2.53
C CYS A 130 15.25 29.95 1.72
N THR A 131 15.26 29.10 0.69
CA THR A 131 16.39 28.96 -0.22
C THR A 131 15.94 29.33 -1.62
N TRP A 132 16.53 30.37 -2.17
CA TRP A 132 16.22 30.86 -3.50
C TRP A 132 17.11 30.17 -4.53
N ARG A 133 16.49 29.50 -5.50
CA ARG A 133 17.20 28.84 -6.62
C ARG A 133 17.01 29.55 -7.95
N ARG A 134 15.83 30.14 -8.17
CA ARG A 134 15.45 30.83 -9.40
C ARG A 134 14.52 31.99 -9.09
N GLU A 135 14.72 33.10 -9.78
CA GLU A 135 13.87 34.28 -9.72
C GLU A 135 12.46 34.03 -10.29
N ILE A 136 11.49 34.82 -9.83
CA ILE A 136 10.13 34.90 -10.38
C ILE A 136 9.95 36.28 -10.99
N LYS A 137 9.64 36.34 -12.28
CA LYS A 137 9.48 37.57 -13.05
C LYS A 137 8.14 38.27 -12.78
N PRO A 138 8.00 39.56 -13.14
CA PRO A 138 6.76 40.30 -12.95
C PRO A 138 5.61 39.61 -13.69
N TYR A 139 4.47 39.50 -13.02
CA TYR A 139 3.25 38.81 -13.41
C TYR A 139 3.38 37.31 -13.75
N GLN A 140 4.56 36.72 -13.55
CA GLN A 140 4.75 35.30 -13.75
C GLN A 140 3.87 34.51 -12.79
N ALA A 141 3.14 33.52 -13.34
CA ALA A 141 2.32 32.60 -12.55
C ALA A 141 3.17 31.48 -11.94
N TYR A 142 2.86 31.13 -10.70
CA TYR A 142 3.47 30.03 -9.97
C TYR A 142 2.48 29.41 -8.99
N GLU A 143 2.85 28.23 -8.52
CA GLU A 143 2.11 27.46 -7.53
C GLU A 143 2.96 27.31 -6.26
N LEU A 144 2.29 27.34 -5.11
CA LEU A 144 2.86 27.00 -3.81
C LEU A 144 2.38 25.62 -3.43
N TRP A 145 3.30 24.67 -3.35
CA TRP A 145 3.05 23.29 -2.97
C TRP A 145 3.48 23.09 -1.52
N THR A 146 2.52 23.05 -0.60
CA THR A 146 2.77 22.99 0.85
C THR A 146 2.39 21.63 1.40
N ARG A 147 3.31 20.95 2.09
CA ARG A 147 3.07 19.62 2.70
C ARG A 147 3.82 19.47 4.03
N ILE A 148 3.35 18.55 4.86
CA ILE A 148 4.10 18.03 6.01
C ILE A 148 5.27 17.21 5.48
N ILE A 149 6.43 17.35 6.11
CA ILE A 149 7.58 16.44 5.90
C ILE A 149 7.75 15.49 7.08
N SER A 150 7.57 15.98 8.31
CA SER A 150 7.64 15.21 9.56
C SER A 150 7.07 16.05 10.72
N TRP A 151 7.03 15.47 11.91
CA TRP A 151 6.72 16.15 13.16
C TRP A 151 7.44 15.46 14.33
N ASP A 152 7.54 16.15 15.45
CA ASP A 152 7.88 15.59 16.75
C ASP A 152 6.81 16.00 17.79
N ASP A 153 7.09 15.81 19.08
CA ASP A 153 6.15 16.12 20.17
C ASP A 153 5.81 17.61 20.29
N LYS A 154 6.62 18.49 19.71
CA LYS A 154 6.50 19.96 19.82
C LYS A 154 6.28 20.65 18.48
N TRP A 155 6.87 20.14 17.40
CA TRP A 155 7.00 20.82 16.12
C TRP A 155 6.38 20.05 14.97
N LEU A 156 5.68 20.80 14.10
CA LEU A 156 5.26 20.32 12.79
C LEU A 156 6.17 20.92 11.72
N TYR A 157 6.88 20.08 10.97
CA TYR A 157 7.78 20.52 9.91
C TYR A 157 7.02 20.56 8.58
N VAL A 158 6.95 21.75 7.98
CA VAL A 158 6.22 22.01 6.73
C VAL A 158 7.16 22.58 5.67
N VAL A 159 7.14 21.98 4.49
CA VAL A 159 7.88 22.49 3.33
C VAL A 159 6.93 23.12 2.32
N THR A 160 7.30 24.27 1.77
CA THR A 160 6.58 24.95 0.70
C THR A 160 7.49 25.11 -0.49
N HIS A 161 7.15 24.50 -1.63
CA HIS A 161 7.89 24.65 -2.88
C HIS A 161 7.20 25.68 -3.77
N PHE A 162 7.98 26.61 -4.31
CA PHE A 162 7.55 27.51 -5.38
C PHE A 162 7.79 26.83 -6.72
N VAL A 163 6.71 26.47 -7.40
CA VAL A 163 6.72 25.65 -8.60
C VAL A 163 6.19 26.46 -9.77
N ARG A 164 6.74 26.27 -10.97
CA ARG A 164 6.18 26.87 -12.19
C ARG A 164 4.75 26.38 -12.38
N ALA A 165 3.81 27.30 -12.54
CA ALA A 165 2.40 26.96 -12.70
C ALA A 165 2.18 26.00 -13.88
N ASN A 166 1.29 25.02 -13.70
CA ASN A 166 0.90 24.01 -14.69
C ASN A 166 2.04 23.13 -15.24
N LYS A 167 3.28 23.24 -14.72
CA LYS A 167 4.40 22.42 -15.19
C LYS A 167 4.36 21.01 -14.61
N PHE A 168 3.83 20.87 -13.40
CA PHE A 168 3.72 19.60 -12.71
C PHE A 168 2.24 19.34 -12.41
N LYS A 169 1.69 18.26 -12.94
CA LYS A 169 0.39 17.77 -12.51
C LYS A 169 0.63 16.87 -11.30
N PRO A 170 0.00 17.13 -10.14
CA PRO A 170 0.03 16.19 -9.02
C PRO A 170 -0.48 14.87 -9.57
N ALA A 171 0.28 13.78 -9.39
CA ALA A 171 -0.25 12.46 -9.69
C ALA A 171 -1.53 12.32 -8.88
N ASP A 172 -2.66 12.19 -9.56
CA ASP A 172 -3.96 12.04 -8.91
C ASP A 172 -4.03 10.64 -8.32
N ARG A 173 -3.36 10.45 -7.18
CA ARG A 173 -3.39 9.20 -6.42
C ARG A 173 -4.76 8.95 -5.80
N SER A 174 -5.71 9.89 -5.93
CA SER A 174 -7.10 9.73 -5.47
C SER A 174 -8.05 9.19 -6.55
N THR A 175 -7.70 9.18 -7.84
CA THR A 175 -8.60 8.70 -8.92
C THR A 175 -8.10 7.48 -9.69
N THR A 176 -6.88 7.02 -9.49
CA THR A 176 -6.42 5.70 -9.98
C THR A 176 -6.77 4.54 -9.05
N MET A 177 -7.87 4.61 -8.29
CA MET A 177 -8.31 3.47 -7.47
C MET A 177 -9.02 2.38 -8.29
N SER A 178 -9.33 2.59 -9.58
CA SER A 178 -10.08 1.61 -10.39
C SER A 178 -9.29 0.96 -11.55
N THR A 179 -8.00 1.25 -11.72
CA THR A 179 -7.23 0.76 -12.90
C THR A 179 -5.89 0.10 -12.60
N GLN A 180 -5.47 0.00 -11.34
CA GLN A 180 -4.22 -0.70 -11.00
C GLN A 180 -4.53 -2.16 -10.63
N GLN A 181 -3.88 -3.09 -11.33
CA GLN A 181 -3.97 -4.53 -11.05
C GLN A 181 -3.67 -4.80 -9.57
N LYS A 182 -4.47 -5.65 -8.90
CA LYS A 182 -4.16 -6.06 -7.53
C LYS A 182 -2.83 -6.80 -7.51
N ILE A 183 -1.95 -6.45 -6.58
CA ILE A 183 -0.62 -7.04 -6.44
C ILE A 183 -0.68 -8.18 -5.42
N ILE A 184 -0.36 -9.38 -5.88
CA ILE A 184 -0.48 -10.61 -5.10
C ILE A 184 0.90 -11.27 -5.01
N LEU A 185 1.42 -11.45 -3.80
CA LEU A 185 2.61 -12.25 -3.54
C LEU A 185 2.20 -13.64 -3.06
N ILE A 186 2.68 -14.67 -3.75
CA ILE A 186 2.46 -16.07 -3.36
C ILE A 186 3.82 -16.71 -3.11
N THR A 187 4.10 -17.10 -1.87
CA THR A 187 5.36 -17.79 -1.53
C THR A 187 5.31 -19.26 -1.95
N GLY A 188 6.43 -19.81 -2.45
CA GLY A 188 6.47 -21.20 -2.95
C GLY A 188 5.57 -21.45 -4.17
N ALA A 189 5.39 -20.44 -5.03
CA ALA A 189 4.47 -20.48 -6.16
C ALA A 189 5.07 -21.02 -7.47
N ASN A 190 6.30 -21.53 -7.44
CA ASN A 190 6.94 -22.15 -8.60
C ASN A 190 6.47 -23.60 -8.86
N THR A 191 5.71 -24.21 -7.93
CA THR A 191 5.25 -25.59 -8.05
C THR A 191 4.01 -25.85 -7.19
N GLY A 192 3.40 -27.03 -7.35
CA GLY A 192 2.32 -27.53 -6.52
C GLY A 192 1.13 -26.56 -6.43
N LEU A 193 0.55 -26.45 -5.23
CA LEU A 193 -0.65 -25.65 -4.98
C LEU A 193 -0.45 -24.16 -5.29
N GLY A 194 0.73 -23.61 -5.03
CA GLY A 194 1.02 -22.20 -5.31
C GLY A 194 1.02 -21.89 -6.81
N LEU A 195 1.62 -22.76 -7.63
CA LEU A 195 1.59 -22.63 -9.09
C LEU A 195 0.16 -22.76 -9.65
N GLU A 196 -0.61 -23.68 -9.09
CA GLU A 196 -2.00 -23.91 -9.46
C GLU A 196 -2.92 -22.76 -9.08
N LEU A 197 -2.64 -22.08 -7.95
CA LEU A 197 -3.30 -20.82 -7.62
C LEU A 197 -3.02 -19.75 -8.68
N VAL A 198 -1.77 -19.64 -9.16
CA VAL A 198 -1.45 -18.71 -10.26
C VAL A 198 -2.25 -19.06 -11.51
N ARG A 199 -2.27 -20.33 -11.93
CA ARG A 199 -3.10 -20.78 -13.07
C ARG A 199 -4.57 -20.39 -12.91
N ASN A 200 -5.13 -20.64 -11.73
CA ASN A 200 -6.54 -20.36 -11.46
C ASN A 200 -6.84 -18.85 -11.52
N LEU A 201 -5.92 -18.00 -11.04
CA LEU A 201 -6.04 -16.54 -11.16
C LEU A 201 -5.92 -16.07 -12.62
N LEU A 202 -5.02 -16.67 -13.42
CA LEU A 202 -4.83 -16.34 -14.83
C LEU A 202 -6.03 -16.72 -15.72
N GLN A 203 -6.79 -17.73 -15.31
CA GLN A 203 -8.02 -18.14 -16.00
C GLN A 203 -9.18 -17.17 -15.79
N THR A 204 -9.05 -16.21 -14.87
CA THR A 204 -10.09 -15.21 -14.62
C THR A 204 -9.97 -14.03 -15.58
N GLY A 205 -11.08 -13.34 -15.82
CA GLY A 205 -11.08 -12.08 -16.56
C GLY A 205 -10.48 -10.90 -15.78
N THR A 206 -10.13 -11.09 -14.50
CA THR A 206 -9.62 -10.04 -13.62
C THR A 206 -8.11 -9.90 -13.77
N PRO A 207 -7.58 -8.71 -14.10
CA PRO A 207 -6.15 -8.52 -14.28
C PRO A 207 -5.41 -8.33 -12.94
N TYR A 208 -4.34 -9.10 -12.72
CA TYR A 208 -3.51 -9.08 -11.50
C TYR A 208 -2.03 -8.83 -11.82
N SER A 209 -1.29 -8.27 -10.85
CA SER A 209 0.17 -8.33 -10.81
C SER A 209 0.60 -9.42 -9.84
N ILE A 210 0.97 -10.59 -10.36
CA ILE A 210 1.25 -11.77 -9.55
C ILE A 210 2.76 -11.94 -9.39
N ILE A 211 3.21 -11.92 -8.15
CA ILE A 211 4.60 -12.13 -7.75
C ILE A 211 4.75 -13.60 -7.32
N ILE A 212 5.47 -14.36 -8.14
CA ILE A 212 5.80 -15.77 -7.92
C ILE A 212 7.05 -15.84 -7.04
N GLY A 213 6.85 -16.11 -5.76
CA GLY A 213 7.92 -16.29 -4.79
C GLY A 213 8.46 -17.72 -4.80
N SER A 214 9.79 -17.86 -4.79
CA SER A 214 10.48 -19.15 -4.74
C SER A 214 11.84 -19.02 -4.05
N ARG A 215 12.31 -20.08 -3.40
CA ARG A 215 13.69 -20.16 -2.85
C ARG A 215 14.76 -20.01 -3.94
N SER A 216 14.46 -20.48 -5.14
CA SER A 216 15.30 -20.35 -6.33
C SER A 216 14.63 -19.41 -7.33
N LEU A 217 15.33 -18.33 -7.70
CA LEU A 217 14.88 -17.40 -8.72
C LEU A 217 14.69 -18.09 -10.07
N ASP A 218 15.58 -19.02 -10.42
CA ASP A 218 15.50 -19.80 -11.66
C ASP A 218 14.20 -20.62 -11.72
N ASN A 219 13.81 -21.27 -10.62
CA ASN A 219 12.55 -22.00 -10.56
C ASN A 219 11.32 -21.09 -10.72
N ALA A 220 11.33 -19.89 -10.15
CA ALA A 220 10.25 -18.92 -10.37
C ALA A 220 10.19 -18.47 -11.83
N THR A 221 11.34 -18.20 -12.45
CA THR A 221 11.42 -17.80 -13.87
C THR A 221 10.93 -18.91 -14.79
N LYS A 222 11.31 -20.18 -14.54
CA LYS A 222 10.80 -21.35 -15.28
C LYS A 222 9.28 -21.48 -15.17
N ALA A 223 8.73 -21.28 -13.98
CA ALA A 223 7.28 -21.29 -13.77
C ALA A 223 6.58 -20.17 -14.57
N ILE A 224 7.16 -18.97 -14.63
CA ILE A 224 6.63 -17.87 -15.47
C ILE A 224 6.66 -18.23 -16.96
N THR A 225 7.76 -18.80 -17.45
CA THR A 225 7.87 -19.24 -18.85
C THR A 225 6.79 -20.28 -19.17
N GLN A 226 6.60 -21.26 -18.29
CA GLN A 226 5.54 -22.26 -18.43
C GLN A 226 4.16 -21.60 -18.48
N LEU A 227 3.81 -20.76 -17.50
CA LEU A 227 2.51 -20.09 -17.44
C LEU A 227 2.27 -19.19 -18.66
N THR A 228 3.31 -18.52 -19.16
CA THR A 228 3.21 -17.66 -20.34
C THR A 228 2.91 -18.47 -21.61
N SER A 229 3.48 -19.68 -21.71
CA SER A 229 3.16 -20.62 -22.80
C SER A 229 1.75 -21.21 -22.71
N GLU A 230 1.27 -21.47 -21.49
CA GLU A 230 -0.09 -21.97 -21.22
C GLU A 230 -1.17 -20.89 -21.44
N PHE A 231 -0.84 -19.62 -21.18
CA PHE A 231 -1.77 -18.48 -21.23
C PHE A 231 -1.21 -17.31 -22.06
N PRO A 232 -1.04 -17.46 -23.39
CA PRO A 232 -0.40 -16.43 -24.23
C PRO A 232 -1.19 -15.11 -24.34
N SER A 233 -2.49 -15.13 -24.02
CA SER A 233 -3.37 -13.96 -24.05
C SER A 233 -3.79 -13.48 -22.64
N MET A 234 -2.99 -13.80 -21.62
CA MET A 234 -3.26 -13.37 -20.25
C MET A 234 -3.25 -11.83 -20.11
N SER A 235 -4.21 -11.30 -19.36
CA SER A 235 -4.29 -9.87 -19.01
C SER A 235 -3.43 -9.50 -17.78
N SER A 236 -3.06 -10.50 -16.99
CA SER A 236 -2.24 -10.34 -15.78
C SER A 236 -0.75 -10.20 -16.10
N THR A 237 0.01 -9.63 -15.17
CA THR A 237 1.46 -9.54 -15.23
C THR A 237 2.11 -10.48 -14.22
N LEU A 238 3.14 -11.22 -14.64
CA LEU A 238 3.90 -12.13 -13.76
C LEU A 238 5.27 -11.56 -13.43
N HIS A 239 5.70 -11.74 -12.19
CA HIS A 239 7.02 -11.36 -11.73
C HIS A 239 7.64 -12.46 -10.88
N SER A 240 8.93 -12.72 -11.03
CA SER A 240 9.66 -13.66 -10.18
C SER A 240 10.36 -12.90 -9.05
N VAL A 241 10.36 -13.47 -7.85
CA VAL A 241 11.15 -12.98 -6.72
C VAL A 241 11.78 -14.16 -5.99
N GLN A 242 13.04 -14.02 -5.61
CA GLN A 242 13.67 -14.95 -4.70
C GLN A 242 13.22 -14.65 -3.27
N ILE A 243 12.59 -15.63 -2.62
CA ILE A 243 12.19 -15.55 -1.23
C ILE A 243 12.29 -16.95 -0.62
N ASP A 244 13.36 -17.17 0.15
CA ASP A 244 13.41 -18.28 1.09
C ASP A 244 12.80 -17.86 2.42
N VAL A 245 11.71 -18.52 2.79
CA VAL A 245 10.95 -18.18 4.01
C VAL A 245 11.67 -18.60 5.29
N ALA A 246 12.75 -19.37 5.18
CA ALA A 246 13.62 -19.73 6.30
C ALA A 246 14.92 -18.88 6.34
N ASP A 247 15.00 -17.79 5.58
CA ASP A 247 16.15 -16.88 5.55
C ASP A 247 15.67 -15.42 5.62
N ASP A 248 15.85 -14.80 6.78
CA ASP A 248 15.45 -13.42 7.06
C ASP A 248 16.02 -12.42 6.04
N ALA A 249 17.29 -12.59 5.63
CA ALA A 249 17.91 -11.71 4.65
C ALA A 249 17.29 -11.89 3.25
N SER A 250 16.85 -13.10 2.92
CA SER A 250 16.08 -13.33 1.69
C SER A 250 14.71 -12.67 1.75
N ILE A 251 14.03 -12.70 2.91
CA ILE A 251 12.71 -12.07 3.11
C ILE A 251 12.81 -10.55 3.00
N GLU A 252 13.79 -9.94 3.67
CA GLU A 252 14.02 -8.49 3.63
C GLU A 252 14.32 -7.98 2.21
N LYS A 253 15.19 -8.70 1.47
CA LYS A 253 15.49 -8.37 0.07
C LYS A 253 14.25 -8.45 -0.82
N ALA A 254 13.41 -9.47 -0.62
CA ALA A 254 12.17 -9.60 -1.37
C ALA A 254 11.20 -8.44 -1.06
N ALA A 255 11.05 -8.07 0.22
CA ALA A 255 10.19 -6.96 0.63
C ALA A 255 10.69 -5.62 0.10
N ALA A 256 12.00 -5.35 0.16
CA ALA A 256 12.61 -4.15 -0.41
C ALA A 256 12.37 -4.05 -1.93
N TRP A 257 12.48 -5.17 -2.64
CA TRP A 257 12.20 -5.24 -4.07
C TRP A 257 10.71 -4.96 -4.39
N VAL A 258 9.77 -5.50 -3.59
CA VAL A 258 8.34 -5.21 -3.76
C VAL A 258 8.04 -3.74 -3.45
N GLN A 259 8.66 -3.18 -2.42
CA GLN A 259 8.55 -1.77 -2.06
C GLN A 259 9.04 -0.84 -3.17
N ASP A 260 10.20 -1.13 -3.77
CA ASP A 260 10.77 -0.34 -4.87
C ASP A 260 9.90 -0.42 -6.14
N LYS A 261 9.47 -1.64 -6.49
CA LYS A 261 8.74 -1.88 -7.75
C LYS A 261 7.28 -1.45 -7.71
N PHE A 262 6.60 -1.70 -6.60
CA PHE A 262 5.14 -1.53 -6.51
C PHE A 262 4.71 -0.50 -5.47
N GLY A 263 5.52 -0.28 -4.43
CA GLY A 263 5.19 0.62 -3.32
C GLY A 263 4.07 0.16 -2.39
N LYS A 264 3.47 -1.00 -2.66
CA LYS A 264 2.40 -1.63 -1.87
C LYS A 264 2.31 -3.13 -2.17
N LEU A 265 1.54 -3.85 -1.34
CA LEU A 265 1.10 -5.22 -1.60
C LEU A 265 -0.40 -5.31 -1.26
N ASP A 266 -1.22 -5.92 -2.11
CA ASP A 266 -2.67 -6.05 -1.85
C ASP A 266 -3.01 -7.41 -1.21
N THR A 267 -2.31 -8.48 -1.58
CA THR A 267 -2.53 -9.82 -1.01
C THR A 267 -1.23 -10.56 -0.79
N LEU A 268 -1.04 -11.08 0.42
CA LEU A 268 0.03 -12.00 0.78
C LEU A 268 -0.54 -13.40 0.97
N VAL A 269 -0.05 -14.37 0.19
CA VAL A 269 -0.37 -15.79 0.34
C VAL A 269 0.86 -16.52 0.87
N ASN A 270 0.85 -16.83 2.17
CA ASN A 270 1.82 -17.68 2.83
C ASN A 270 1.56 -19.16 2.46
N ASN A 271 1.94 -19.52 1.23
CA ASN A 271 1.78 -20.86 0.67
C ASN A 271 3.00 -21.76 0.86
N ALA A 272 4.21 -21.20 0.95
CA ALA A 272 5.41 -21.99 1.18
C ALA A 272 5.24 -22.89 2.42
N GLY A 273 5.58 -24.17 2.26
CA GLY A 273 5.41 -25.14 3.32
C GLY A 273 6.13 -26.45 3.03
N THR A 274 6.45 -27.18 4.08
CA THR A 274 7.15 -28.47 4.01
C THR A 274 6.52 -29.49 4.97
N GLN A 275 6.72 -30.77 4.64
CA GLN A 275 6.33 -31.93 5.44
C GLN A 275 7.52 -32.88 5.39
N LEU A 276 8.21 -33.08 6.52
CA LEU A 276 9.49 -33.79 6.57
C LEU A 276 9.47 -35.05 7.45
N ASP A 277 8.31 -35.44 8.01
CA ASP A 277 8.21 -36.60 8.90
C ASP A 277 8.71 -37.90 8.23
N GLN A 278 8.44 -38.08 6.93
CA GLN A 278 8.94 -39.25 6.19
C GLN A 278 10.47 -39.30 6.08
N GLN A 279 11.13 -38.15 6.11
CA GLN A 279 12.60 -38.09 6.06
C GLN A 279 13.25 -38.63 7.33
N ILE A 280 12.52 -38.63 8.46
CA ILE A 280 12.94 -39.27 9.71
C ILE A 280 13.01 -40.79 9.49
N SER A 281 11.94 -41.36 8.96
CA SER A 281 11.81 -42.82 8.74
C SER A 281 12.77 -43.35 7.68
N LEU A 282 13.13 -42.50 6.71
CA LEU A 282 14.16 -42.81 5.70
C LEU A 282 15.59 -42.62 6.23
N GLY A 283 15.78 -42.24 7.49
CA GLY A 283 17.10 -41.99 8.08
C GLY A 283 17.85 -40.79 7.50
N LYS A 284 17.16 -39.90 6.77
CA LYS A 284 17.76 -38.74 6.10
C LYS A 284 17.87 -37.51 7.01
N LEU A 285 17.00 -37.42 8.02
CA LEU A 285 17.01 -36.38 9.04
C LEU A 285 16.80 -37.02 10.41
N SER A 286 17.41 -36.45 11.44
CA SER A 286 17.01 -36.75 12.81
C SER A 286 15.59 -36.22 13.10
N VAL A 287 14.96 -36.76 14.15
CA VAL A 287 13.66 -36.25 14.64
C VAL A 287 13.73 -34.75 14.89
N ARG A 288 14.76 -34.27 15.59
CA ARG A 288 14.92 -32.85 15.93
C ARG A 288 15.05 -31.97 14.68
N GLU A 289 15.83 -32.38 13.69
CA GLU A 289 16.02 -31.60 12.47
C GLU A 289 14.74 -31.51 11.64
N ALA A 290 14.01 -32.62 11.49
CA ALA A 290 12.75 -32.64 10.76
C ALA A 290 11.69 -31.75 11.44
N TRP A 291 11.59 -31.82 12.77
CA TRP A 291 10.68 -30.96 13.55
C TRP A 291 11.04 -29.48 13.42
N ASN A 292 12.31 -29.13 13.66
CA ASN A 292 12.75 -27.74 13.60
C ASN A 292 12.57 -27.17 12.19
N LYS A 293 13.02 -27.85 11.15
CA LYS A 293 12.87 -27.38 9.76
C LYS A 293 11.41 -27.26 9.32
N THR A 294 10.55 -28.18 9.76
CA THR A 294 9.12 -28.12 9.44
C THR A 294 8.45 -26.95 10.13
N TRP A 295 8.76 -26.71 11.41
CA TRP A 295 8.24 -25.57 12.16
C TRP A 295 8.75 -24.23 11.63
N ASP A 296 10.05 -24.18 11.33
CA ASP A 296 10.74 -23.00 10.81
C ASP A 296 10.11 -22.53 9.50
N VAL A 297 9.93 -23.42 8.51
CA VAL A 297 9.28 -23.05 7.25
C VAL A 297 7.80 -22.74 7.41
N ASN A 298 7.05 -23.61 8.11
CA ASN A 298 5.59 -23.52 8.11
C ASN A 298 5.06 -22.43 9.05
N THR A 299 5.74 -22.13 10.15
CA THR A 299 5.20 -21.26 11.21
C THR A 299 6.06 -20.01 11.38
N THR A 300 7.33 -20.18 11.72
CA THR A 300 8.24 -19.05 11.97
C THR A 300 8.44 -18.22 10.71
N GLY A 301 8.78 -18.85 9.60
CA GLY A 301 8.98 -18.21 8.31
C GLY A 301 7.74 -17.50 7.81
N ALA A 302 6.56 -18.12 7.93
CA ALA A 302 5.29 -17.47 7.61
C ALA A 302 5.02 -16.24 8.50
N HIS A 303 5.41 -16.28 9.79
CA HIS A 303 5.31 -15.13 10.69
C HIS A 303 6.26 -14.00 10.27
N ILE A 304 7.54 -14.31 10.02
CA ILE A 304 8.54 -13.31 9.62
C ILE A 304 8.20 -12.70 8.26
N VAL A 305 7.83 -13.50 7.26
CA VAL A 305 7.32 -13.00 5.98
C VAL A 305 6.15 -12.05 6.20
N THR A 306 5.17 -12.44 7.02
CA THR A 306 4.02 -11.57 7.29
C THR A 306 4.48 -10.27 7.92
N MET A 307 5.27 -10.32 9.00
CA MET A 307 5.79 -9.16 9.72
C MET A 307 6.50 -8.17 8.79
N THR A 308 7.38 -8.66 7.92
CA THR A 308 8.16 -7.84 6.99
C THR A 308 7.30 -7.22 5.89
N PHE A 309 6.21 -7.88 5.47
CA PHE A 309 5.32 -7.39 4.42
C PHE A 309 4.09 -6.61 4.94
N VAL A 310 3.78 -6.64 6.25
CA VAL A 310 2.70 -5.83 6.84
C VAL A 310 2.80 -4.34 6.46
N PRO A 311 3.98 -3.68 6.54
CA PRO A 311 4.09 -2.28 6.16
C PRO A 311 3.54 -2.04 4.75
N LEU A 312 3.85 -2.90 3.77
CA LEU A 312 3.37 -2.84 2.39
C LEU A 312 1.87 -3.14 2.24
N LEU A 313 1.34 -4.05 3.06
CA LEU A 313 -0.09 -4.39 3.07
C LEU A 313 -0.94 -3.23 3.60
N LEU A 314 -0.45 -2.49 4.60
CA LEU A 314 -1.08 -1.23 5.03
C LEU A 314 -1.08 -0.17 3.91
N PHE A 315 -0.32 -0.41 2.82
CA PHE A 315 -0.42 0.39 1.61
C PHE A 315 -1.63 0.04 0.69
N SER A 316 -2.37 -1.03 0.94
CA SER A 316 -3.53 -1.45 0.16
C SER A 316 -4.86 -0.85 0.68
N ASP A 317 -5.84 -0.71 -0.21
CA ASP A 317 -7.23 -0.37 0.14
C ASP A 317 -8.07 -1.62 0.48
N ASP A 318 -7.59 -2.82 0.11
CA ASP A 318 -8.23 -4.11 0.39
C ASP A 318 -7.17 -5.17 0.80
N PRO A 319 -6.45 -4.97 1.93
CA PRO A 319 -5.34 -5.83 2.33
C PRO A 319 -5.80 -7.22 2.80
N ARG A 320 -5.14 -8.25 2.26
CA ARG A 320 -5.44 -9.66 2.53
C ARG A 320 -4.20 -10.45 2.92
N ILE A 321 -4.28 -11.24 3.98
CA ILE A 321 -3.25 -12.21 4.37
C ILE A 321 -3.89 -13.61 4.42
N ILE A 322 -3.33 -14.55 3.68
CA ILE A 322 -3.83 -15.91 3.57
C ILE A 322 -2.73 -16.87 3.96
N PHE A 323 -2.96 -17.69 4.99
CA PHE A 323 -2.08 -18.78 5.40
C PHE A 323 -2.60 -20.10 4.86
N ILE A 324 -1.74 -20.90 4.21
CA ILE A 324 -2.14 -22.24 3.76
C ILE A 324 -1.96 -23.23 4.91
N ALA A 325 -3.05 -23.52 5.62
CA ALA A 325 -3.13 -24.45 6.73
C ALA A 325 -3.34 -25.90 6.25
N SER A 326 -3.89 -26.76 7.12
CA SER A 326 -4.19 -28.16 6.80
C SER A 326 -5.42 -28.65 7.54
N GLY A 327 -6.09 -29.65 6.97
CA GLY A 327 -7.19 -30.36 7.63
C GLY A 327 -6.73 -31.16 8.84
N THR A 328 -5.43 -31.40 8.96
CA THR A 328 -4.83 -32.16 10.07
C THR A 328 -4.43 -31.30 11.26
N SER A 329 -4.61 -29.97 11.18
CA SER A 329 -4.25 -29.00 12.24
C SER A 329 -5.42 -28.52 13.09
N THR A 330 -6.58 -29.16 12.98
CA THR A 330 -7.70 -28.93 13.91
C THR A 330 -7.51 -29.77 15.17
N LEU A 331 -7.65 -29.14 16.33
CA LEU A 331 -7.67 -29.79 17.64
C LEU A 331 -8.97 -30.58 17.80
N THR A 332 -10.11 -29.98 17.51
CA THR A 332 -11.43 -30.62 17.59
C THR A 332 -11.51 -31.82 16.63
N GLY A 333 -11.07 -31.64 15.39
CA GLY A 333 -11.08 -32.73 14.41
C GLY A 333 -10.02 -33.80 14.67
N SER A 334 -9.09 -33.61 15.61
CA SER A 334 -8.13 -34.65 16.01
C SER A 334 -8.77 -35.82 16.76
N GLU A 335 -9.98 -35.61 17.31
CA GLU A 335 -10.76 -36.65 17.99
C GLU A 335 -11.54 -37.54 17.01
N ASN A 336 -11.61 -37.17 15.72
CA ASN A 336 -12.34 -37.95 14.73
C ASN A 336 -11.56 -39.21 14.30
N LEU A 337 -11.85 -40.34 14.94
CA LEU A 337 -11.21 -41.64 14.68
C LEU A 337 -11.57 -42.26 13.31
N ALA A 338 -12.54 -41.70 12.58
CA ALA A 338 -12.80 -42.10 11.19
C ALA A 338 -11.66 -41.65 10.24
N MET A 339 -10.85 -40.67 10.66
CA MET A 339 -9.67 -40.25 9.92
C MET A 339 -8.48 -41.18 10.23
N PRO A 340 -7.83 -41.79 9.22
CA PRO A 340 -6.73 -42.74 9.45
C PRO A 340 -5.56 -42.18 10.28
N PHE A 341 -5.25 -40.89 10.12
CA PHE A 341 -4.17 -40.21 10.85
C PHE A 341 -4.52 -39.83 12.30
N ASN A 342 -5.77 -40.06 12.75
CA ASN A 342 -6.18 -39.90 14.14
C ASN A 342 -6.29 -41.25 14.88
N GLN A 343 -6.18 -42.37 14.15
CA GLN A 343 -6.31 -43.68 14.77
C GLN A 343 -5.10 -43.96 15.68
N PRO A 344 -5.32 -44.47 16.90
CA PRO A 344 -4.22 -44.81 17.78
C PRO A 344 -3.41 -45.97 17.19
N PRO A 345 -2.07 -45.91 17.22
CA PRO A 345 -1.23 -47.00 16.76
C PRO A 345 -1.32 -48.20 17.71
N ALA A 346 -0.93 -49.38 17.21
CA ALA A 346 -0.88 -50.61 18.02
C ALA A 346 -0.03 -50.47 19.30
N LYS A 347 -0.32 -51.29 20.32
CA LYS A 347 0.45 -51.34 21.58
C LYS A 347 1.93 -51.69 21.33
N GLY A 348 2.83 -51.13 22.14
CA GLY A 348 4.28 -51.34 22.03
C GLY A 348 5.10 -50.04 21.90
N TRP A 349 6.41 -50.15 22.08
CA TRP A 349 7.39 -49.09 21.87
C TRP A 349 8.73 -49.68 21.37
N PRO A 350 9.41 -49.06 20.37
CA PRO A 350 8.95 -47.93 19.57
C PRO A 350 7.73 -48.29 18.71
N LYS A 351 6.93 -47.28 18.33
CA LYS A 351 5.81 -47.50 17.40
C LYS A 351 6.33 -47.84 16.02
N ALA A 352 5.67 -48.76 15.32
CA ALA A 352 5.94 -49.00 13.91
C ALA A 352 5.49 -47.77 13.11
N THR A 353 6.39 -47.24 12.28
CA THR A 353 6.11 -46.04 11.50
C THR A 353 5.13 -46.32 10.37
N ASN A 354 4.04 -45.57 10.31
CA ASN A 354 3.21 -45.42 9.13
C ASN A 354 3.67 -44.21 8.32
N LEU A 355 4.40 -44.47 7.22
CA LEU A 355 4.95 -43.42 6.36
C LEU A 355 3.89 -42.45 5.81
N MET A 356 2.62 -42.85 5.73
CA MET A 356 1.56 -42.00 5.18
C MET A 356 0.85 -41.15 6.23
N PHE A 357 0.68 -41.67 7.45
CA PHE A 357 -0.18 -41.07 8.46
C PHE A 357 0.55 -40.54 9.70
N ASP A 358 1.80 -40.93 9.92
CA ASP A 358 2.61 -40.40 11.03
C ASP A 358 3.22 -39.05 10.64
N LEU A 359 2.47 -37.97 10.92
CA LEU A 359 2.81 -36.60 10.51
C LEU A 359 2.90 -35.61 11.70
N PRO A 360 3.46 -35.97 12.87
CA PRO A 360 3.36 -35.13 14.07
C PRO A 360 4.03 -33.75 13.90
N ALA A 361 5.22 -33.66 13.28
CA ALA A 361 5.90 -32.37 13.08
C ALA A 361 5.07 -31.45 12.19
N TYR A 362 4.54 -31.99 11.10
CA TYR A 362 3.68 -31.23 10.18
C TYR A 362 2.39 -30.77 10.86
N ARG A 363 1.68 -31.66 11.56
CA ARG A 363 0.43 -31.34 12.28
C ARG A 363 0.65 -30.25 13.31
N CYS A 364 1.69 -30.39 14.15
CA CYS A 364 2.02 -29.39 15.17
C CYS A 364 2.36 -28.04 14.53
N SER A 365 3.18 -28.01 13.47
CA SER A 365 3.52 -26.76 12.78
C SER A 365 2.29 -26.07 12.17
N LYS A 366 1.40 -26.81 11.51
CA LYS A 366 0.16 -26.24 10.94
C LYS A 366 -0.85 -25.83 12.01
N THR A 367 -0.78 -26.42 13.21
CA THR A 367 -1.57 -26.00 14.38
C THR A 367 -1.02 -24.69 14.96
N GLY A 368 0.31 -24.56 15.07
CA GLY A 368 0.98 -23.31 15.43
C GLY A 368 0.61 -22.17 14.47
N MET A 369 0.57 -22.45 13.16
CA MET A 369 0.10 -21.52 12.14
C MET A 369 -1.35 -21.06 12.37
N ASN A 370 -2.26 -21.93 12.84
CA ASN A 370 -3.64 -21.53 13.13
C ASN A 370 -3.70 -20.46 14.22
N MET A 371 -2.90 -20.60 15.29
CA MET A 371 -2.81 -19.58 16.34
C MET A 371 -2.13 -18.30 15.83
N LEU A 372 -1.05 -18.43 15.06
CA LEU A 372 -0.37 -17.31 14.41
C LEU A 372 -1.35 -16.47 13.57
N MET A 373 -2.21 -17.12 12.78
CA MET A 373 -3.23 -16.45 11.98
C MET A 373 -4.20 -15.65 12.85
N ARG A 374 -4.64 -16.21 13.98
CA ARG A 374 -5.51 -15.52 14.93
C ARG A 374 -4.86 -14.30 15.55
N GLU A 375 -3.57 -14.38 15.87
CA GLU A 375 -2.81 -13.24 16.36
C GLU A 375 -2.70 -12.12 15.32
N TRP A 376 -2.45 -12.45 14.05
CA TRP A 376 -2.44 -11.45 12.98
C TRP A 376 -3.80 -10.83 12.72
N HIS A 377 -4.88 -11.62 12.76
CA HIS A 377 -6.25 -11.10 12.66
C HIS A 377 -6.58 -10.14 13.81
N ARG A 378 -6.20 -10.50 15.04
CA ARG A 378 -6.37 -9.64 16.23
C ARG A 378 -5.56 -8.35 16.11
N THR A 379 -4.32 -8.45 15.64
CA THR A 379 -3.35 -7.34 15.59
C THR A 379 -3.73 -6.32 14.53
N LEU A 380 -4.11 -6.76 13.33
CA LEU A 380 -4.33 -5.88 12.16
C LEU A 380 -5.81 -5.61 11.86
N GLY A 381 -6.73 -6.17 12.65
CA GLY A 381 -8.16 -6.03 12.40
C GLY A 381 -8.65 -4.58 12.42
N SER A 382 -8.09 -3.74 13.30
CA SER A 382 -8.40 -2.30 13.36
C SER A 382 -7.85 -1.53 12.16
N ASP A 383 -6.83 -2.06 11.49
CA ASP A 383 -6.27 -1.50 10.26
C ASP A 383 -7.02 -1.97 8.99
N GLY A 384 -8.08 -2.78 9.16
CA GLY A 384 -8.89 -3.28 8.05
C GLY A 384 -8.27 -4.45 7.29
N VAL A 385 -7.18 -5.04 7.79
CA VAL A 385 -6.54 -6.22 7.17
C VAL A 385 -7.36 -7.46 7.44
N LYS A 386 -7.75 -8.15 6.36
CA LYS A 386 -8.47 -9.41 6.46
C LYS A 386 -7.49 -10.58 6.39
N VAL A 387 -7.64 -11.51 7.33
CA VAL A 387 -6.69 -12.60 7.55
C VAL A 387 -7.44 -13.93 7.60
N TRP A 388 -6.94 -14.95 6.91
CA TRP A 388 -7.51 -16.31 6.93
C TRP A 388 -6.44 -17.37 7.02
N CYS A 389 -6.85 -18.54 7.51
CA CYS A 389 -6.23 -19.80 7.08
C CYS A 389 -7.09 -20.44 5.99
N VAL A 390 -6.47 -21.14 5.04
CA VAL A 390 -7.15 -22.01 4.08
C VAL A 390 -6.60 -23.42 4.22
N SER A 391 -7.49 -24.38 4.42
CA SER A 391 -7.24 -25.81 4.48
C SER A 391 -7.68 -26.43 3.15
N PRO A 392 -6.75 -26.65 2.21
CA PRO A 392 -7.09 -26.91 0.81
C PRO A 392 -7.45 -28.38 0.53
N GLY A 393 -7.43 -29.25 1.56
CA GLY A 393 -7.69 -30.68 1.45
C GLY A 393 -6.43 -31.50 1.15
N PHE A 394 -6.64 -32.81 0.95
CA PHE A 394 -5.57 -33.74 0.56
C PHE A 394 -5.36 -33.68 -0.95
N LEU A 395 -4.29 -33.02 -1.39
CA LEU A 395 -4.03 -32.70 -2.79
C LEU A 395 -2.82 -33.44 -3.35
N ALA A 396 -2.90 -33.82 -4.63
CA ALA A 396 -1.84 -34.49 -5.38
C ALA A 396 -0.70 -33.53 -5.77
N THR A 397 0.05 -33.05 -4.76
CA THR A 397 1.21 -32.16 -4.92
C THR A 397 2.50 -32.84 -4.46
N GLY A 398 3.66 -32.24 -4.80
CA GLY A 398 4.98 -32.71 -4.36
C GLY A 398 5.28 -32.56 -2.86
N LEU A 399 4.36 -32.03 -2.04
CA LEU A 399 4.54 -31.90 -0.58
C LEU A 399 4.86 -33.26 0.05
N GLY A 400 5.94 -33.42 0.79
CA GLY A 400 6.33 -34.73 1.36
C GLY A 400 6.99 -35.70 0.38
N GLY A 401 7.23 -35.31 -0.88
CA GLY A 401 8.17 -36.01 -1.78
C GLY A 401 7.59 -37.05 -2.75
N TYR A 402 6.27 -37.30 -2.79
CA TYR A 402 5.66 -38.31 -3.66
C TYR A 402 4.28 -37.87 -4.18
N SER A 403 4.20 -37.21 -5.35
CA SER A 403 2.91 -36.76 -5.92
C SER A 403 2.06 -37.89 -6.47
N ASP A 404 2.68 -38.87 -7.14
CA ASP A 404 1.96 -39.88 -7.92
C ASP A 404 1.34 -40.97 -7.02
N SER A 405 2.00 -41.30 -5.91
CA SER A 405 1.44 -42.24 -4.93
C SER A 405 0.17 -41.70 -4.26
N LYS A 406 0.04 -40.38 -4.10
CA LYS A 406 -1.12 -39.75 -3.44
C LYS A 406 -2.41 -39.87 -4.23
N LYS A 407 -2.35 -39.86 -5.56
CA LYS A 407 -3.55 -40.05 -6.40
C LYS A 407 -4.19 -41.42 -6.14
N GLY A 408 -3.35 -42.45 -5.95
CA GLY A 408 -3.80 -43.79 -5.55
C GLY A 408 -4.46 -43.87 -4.17
N HIS A 409 -4.32 -42.83 -3.35
CA HIS A 409 -4.88 -42.73 -2.00
C HIS A 409 -5.98 -41.67 -1.87
N GLY A 410 -6.61 -41.28 -2.99
CA GLY A 410 -7.76 -40.37 -3.00
C GLY A 410 -7.40 -38.89 -2.89
N ALA A 411 -6.15 -38.51 -3.18
CA ALA A 411 -5.80 -37.10 -3.27
C ALA A 411 -6.52 -36.42 -4.44
N LEU A 412 -7.11 -35.26 -4.17
CA LEU A 412 -7.79 -34.43 -5.16
C LEU A 412 -6.79 -33.71 -6.05
N ASP A 413 -7.27 -33.22 -7.18
CA ASP A 413 -6.50 -32.36 -8.06
C ASP A 413 -6.17 -31.03 -7.35
N PRO A 414 -4.91 -30.54 -7.43
CA PRO A 414 -4.52 -29.27 -6.83
C PRO A 414 -5.39 -28.05 -7.23
N SER A 415 -5.99 -28.07 -8.42
CA SER A 415 -6.90 -27.00 -8.89
C SER A 415 -8.12 -26.80 -7.97
N VAL A 416 -8.55 -27.85 -7.28
CA VAL A 416 -9.67 -27.78 -6.31
C VAL A 416 -9.29 -26.88 -5.13
N GLY A 417 -8.10 -27.09 -4.55
CA GLY A 417 -7.59 -26.26 -3.48
C GLY A 417 -7.24 -24.84 -3.95
N ALA A 418 -6.67 -24.72 -5.15
CA ALA A 418 -6.37 -23.43 -5.77
C ALA A 418 -7.64 -22.59 -5.95
N THR A 419 -8.74 -23.21 -6.39
CA THR A 419 -10.05 -22.57 -6.52
C THR A 419 -10.55 -22.04 -5.17
N LEU A 420 -10.41 -22.83 -4.10
CA LEU A 420 -10.80 -22.37 -2.77
C LEU A 420 -10.00 -21.14 -2.32
N ILE A 421 -8.68 -21.13 -2.57
CA ILE A 421 -7.83 -19.98 -2.22
C ILE A 421 -8.19 -18.76 -3.08
N ARG A 422 -8.42 -18.93 -4.39
CA ARG A 422 -8.85 -17.86 -5.29
C ARG A 422 -10.12 -17.16 -4.79
N LYS A 423 -11.11 -17.92 -4.31
CA LYS A 423 -12.33 -17.36 -3.70
C LYS A 423 -12.05 -16.43 -2.52
N VAL A 424 -11.03 -16.74 -1.71
CA VAL A 424 -10.59 -15.88 -0.61
C VAL A 424 -9.86 -14.64 -1.13
N VAL A 425 -9.02 -14.78 -2.16
CA VAL A 425 -8.35 -13.66 -2.84
C VAL A 425 -9.35 -12.67 -3.46
N GLU A 426 -10.42 -13.19 -4.06
CA GLU A 426 -11.44 -12.40 -4.78
C GLU A 426 -12.53 -11.82 -3.87
N GLY A 427 -12.55 -12.19 -2.58
CA GLY A 427 -13.46 -11.63 -1.59
C GLY A 427 -14.77 -12.37 -1.38
N GLU A 428 -14.98 -13.53 -2.02
CA GLU A 428 -16.15 -14.39 -1.77
C GLU A 428 -16.23 -14.89 -0.31
N LYS A 429 -15.12 -14.80 0.44
CA LYS A 429 -15.00 -15.26 1.83
C LYS A 429 -14.72 -14.12 2.82
N ASP A 430 -15.06 -12.88 2.47
CA ASP A 430 -14.83 -11.71 3.32
C ASP A 430 -15.55 -11.77 4.68
N GLY A 431 -16.75 -12.36 4.72
CA GLY A 431 -17.49 -12.58 5.96
C GLY A 431 -16.85 -13.58 6.93
N ASP A 432 -15.92 -14.41 6.45
CA ASP A 432 -15.27 -15.46 7.24
C ASP A 432 -13.85 -15.07 7.69
N ALA A 433 -13.49 -13.78 7.67
CA ALA A 433 -12.19 -13.31 8.16
C ALA A 433 -11.94 -13.75 9.61
N GLY A 434 -10.70 -14.16 9.90
CA GLY A 434 -10.29 -14.71 11.20
C GLY A 434 -10.64 -16.20 11.38
N LYS A 435 -11.15 -16.89 10.35
CA LYS A 435 -11.49 -18.31 10.36
C LYS A 435 -10.55 -19.15 9.49
N ILE A 436 -10.69 -20.47 9.62
CA ILE A 436 -10.05 -21.45 8.74
C ILE A 436 -11.09 -21.92 7.71
N ILE A 437 -10.84 -21.68 6.43
CA ILE A 437 -11.73 -22.08 5.34
C ILE A 437 -11.29 -23.43 4.79
N SER A 438 -12.19 -24.39 4.68
CA SER A 438 -11.96 -25.69 4.05
C SER A 438 -12.94 -25.93 2.91
N LEU A 439 -12.75 -27.05 2.19
CA LEU A 439 -13.67 -27.50 1.14
C LEU A 439 -15.07 -27.83 1.69
N GLN A 440 -15.18 -28.11 2.99
CA GLN A 440 -16.43 -28.46 3.68
C GLN A 440 -17.07 -27.27 4.42
N GLY A 441 -16.46 -26.08 4.39
CA GLY A 441 -16.95 -24.89 5.09
C GLY A 441 -15.92 -24.32 6.06
N ILE A 442 -16.33 -23.97 7.28
CA ILE A 442 -15.41 -23.48 8.31
C ILE A 442 -14.84 -24.69 9.06
N GLN A 443 -13.53 -24.85 9.04
CA GLN A 443 -12.85 -25.87 9.84
C GLN A 443 -12.84 -25.46 11.32
N PRO A 444 -13.21 -26.37 12.25
CA PRO A 444 -13.15 -26.11 13.67
C PRO A 444 -11.70 -25.97 14.15
N TRP A 445 -11.52 -25.33 15.31
CA TRP A 445 -10.19 -25.11 15.90
C TRP A 445 -9.51 -26.41 16.28
#